data_AF-A0A4S9ECW5-F1
#
_entry.id   AF-A0A4S9ECW5-F1
#
_cell.length_a   1.000
_cell.length_b   1.000
_cell.length_c   1.000
_cell.angle_alpha   90.00
_cell.angle_beta   90.00
_cell.angle_gamma   90.00
#
_symmetry.space_group_name_H-M   'P 1'
#
loop_
_entity.id
_entity.type
_entity.pdbx_description
1 polymer ?
#
loop_
_entity_poly.entity_id
_entity_poly.type
_entity_poly.pdbx_seq_one_letter_code
_entity_poly.pdbx_strand_id
1 'polypeptide(L)'
;MSQHTGIPPNKPNNPFPPPRNHTTTDIFITPEAWEEFLTEFLEQHPGYHLDNWDPQNATPFRHKLHKVWKEVRFVQSTIMVPRDAHAKNYKEKLRRLVARTKTTIGNAVCLGLGHAYAGEKALHLDSTKNERTWIEQCGMFLALCQMIEEKHKLPRDSLPKVFQDPAFNLEDRFVLEQLGQQTVLPSPGAIEHITRRTFVFAPHFPADHLFGTIFGRGDDKIPEILLTQDLGGDYAGFGAAIAQRHIRKAYWTGNQTIDSETRKMYEEGKRFLKSHHKLEFDYLYPSPGDPLRQVLEHHSFNGMVWFERKSWSVPRAIASS
;
A
#
# COMPACT_ATOMS: atom_id res chain seq x y z
N MET A 1 45.72 14.13 -25.40
CA MET A 1 45.50 15.21 -24.41
C MET A 1 44.55 16.22 -25.01
N SER A 2 43.32 16.30 -24.49
CA SER A 2 42.52 17.52 -24.44
C SER A 2 41.45 17.25 -23.41
N GLN A 3 41.73 17.68 -22.18
CA GLN A 3 40.75 17.75 -21.11
C GLN A 3 39.73 18.81 -21.53
N HIS A 4 38.50 18.40 -21.80
CA HIS A 4 37.41 19.35 -21.85
C HIS A 4 37.12 19.81 -20.42
N THR A 5 37.76 20.92 -20.04
CA THR A 5 37.34 21.79 -18.95
C THR A 5 36.06 22.49 -19.37
N GLY A 6 34.94 21.76 -19.33
CA GLY A 6 33.62 22.34 -19.47
C GLY A 6 33.07 22.62 -18.08
N ILE A 7 32.85 23.91 -17.78
CA ILE A 7 31.92 24.29 -16.71
C ILE A 7 30.65 23.48 -16.96
N PRO A 8 30.18 22.63 -16.01
CA PRO A 8 28.93 21.92 -16.20
C PRO A 8 27.83 22.94 -16.49
N PRO A 9 26.93 22.67 -17.45
CA PRO A 9 25.89 23.64 -17.80
C PRO A 9 25.14 24.07 -16.54
N ASN A 10 24.86 25.37 -16.42
CA ASN A 10 24.19 25.97 -15.25
C ASN A 10 22.82 25.33 -14.93
N LYS A 11 22.28 24.53 -15.86
CA LYS A 11 21.06 23.74 -15.69
C LYS A 11 21.29 22.32 -16.23
N PRO A 12 20.74 21.28 -15.59
CA PRO A 12 20.71 19.93 -16.16
C PRO A 12 20.02 19.96 -17.53
N ASN A 13 20.41 19.08 -18.45
CA ASN A 13 19.63 18.87 -19.68
C ASN A 13 18.21 18.46 -19.29
N ASN A 14 17.20 19.14 -19.84
CA ASN A 14 15.80 18.81 -19.65
C ASN A 14 15.57 17.31 -19.99
N PRO A 15 15.21 16.45 -19.02
CA PRO A 15 14.96 15.04 -19.28
C PRO A 15 13.70 14.80 -20.10
N PHE A 16 12.87 15.84 -20.31
CA PHE A 16 11.66 15.85 -21.11
C PHE A 16 11.82 16.80 -22.30
N PRO A 17 12.65 16.47 -23.31
CA PRO A 17 12.77 17.30 -24.50
C PRO A 17 11.47 17.30 -25.31
N PRO A 18 11.13 18.40 -26.01
CA PRO A 18 9.97 18.43 -26.88
C PRO A 18 10.09 17.32 -27.96
N PRO A 19 8.96 16.75 -28.43
CA PRO A 19 8.95 15.73 -29.48
C PRO A 19 9.70 16.21 -30.73
N ARG A 20 10.69 15.46 -31.22
CA ARG A 20 11.61 15.91 -32.27
C ARG A 20 11.06 15.87 -33.70
N ASN A 21 9.88 15.29 -33.92
CA ASN A 21 9.34 15.08 -35.26
C ASN A 21 7.92 15.65 -35.35
N HIS A 22 7.76 16.73 -36.11
CA HIS A 22 6.46 17.26 -36.50
C HIS A 22 6.19 16.80 -37.94
N THR A 23 5.27 15.84 -38.13
CA THR A 23 4.63 15.65 -39.43
C THR A 23 3.23 16.25 -39.40
N THR A 24 2.67 16.59 -40.56
CA THR A 24 1.39 17.31 -40.72
C THR A 24 0.15 16.57 -40.21
N THR A 25 0.33 15.37 -39.65
CA THR A 25 -0.70 14.54 -39.01
C THR A 25 -0.57 14.47 -37.48
N ASP A 26 0.45 15.10 -36.88
CA ASP A 26 0.72 15.02 -35.45
C ASP A 26 0.07 16.19 -34.69
N ILE A 27 -0.38 15.92 -33.46
CA ILE A 27 -0.83 16.94 -32.50
C ILE A 27 0.31 17.95 -32.31
N PHE A 28 0.13 19.19 -32.75
CA PHE A 28 1.17 20.22 -32.70
C PHE A 28 1.27 20.82 -31.29
N ILE A 29 2.40 20.62 -30.62
CA ILE A 29 2.77 21.31 -29.38
C ILE A 29 3.96 22.20 -29.74
N THR A 30 3.80 23.52 -29.63
CA THR A 30 4.91 24.46 -29.86
C THR A 30 5.96 24.31 -28.76
N PRO A 31 7.23 24.66 -29.01
CA PRO A 31 8.23 24.75 -27.95
C PRO A 31 7.77 25.63 -26.78
N GLU A 32 7.09 26.74 -27.05
CA GLU A 32 6.56 27.63 -26.02
C GLU A 32 5.49 26.96 -25.16
N ALA A 33 4.52 26.27 -25.79
CA ALA A 33 3.49 25.54 -25.06
C ALA A 33 4.07 24.36 -24.27
N TRP A 34 5.09 23.68 -24.80
CA TRP A 34 5.80 22.61 -24.09
C TRP A 34 6.48 23.12 -22.82
N GLU A 35 7.20 24.24 -22.91
CA GLU A 35 7.86 24.85 -21.75
C GLU A 35 6.85 25.37 -20.72
N GLU A 36 5.70 25.91 -21.16
CA GLU A 36 4.59 26.31 -20.28
C GLU A 36 4.01 25.10 -19.52
N PHE A 37 3.63 24.04 -20.23
CA PHE A 37 3.11 22.82 -19.60
C PHE A 37 4.13 22.12 -18.69
N LEU A 38 5.41 22.12 -19.07
CA LEU A 38 6.47 21.58 -18.23
C LEU A 38 6.63 22.42 -16.96
N THR A 39 6.55 23.75 -17.05
CA THR A 39 6.61 24.64 -15.89
C THR A 39 5.45 24.38 -14.94
N GLU A 40 4.21 24.36 -15.45
CA GLU A 40 3.02 24.04 -14.65
C GLU A 40 3.13 22.66 -13.97
N PHE A 41 3.63 21.66 -14.70
CA PHE A 41 3.87 20.33 -14.15
C PHE A 41 4.87 20.37 -12.99
N LEU A 42 6.01 21.04 -13.17
CA LEU A 42 7.06 21.11 -12.13
C LEU A 42 6.63 21.93 -10.90
N GLU A 43 5.73 22.91 -11.06
CA GLU A 43 5.08 23.62 -9.95
C GLU A 43 4.16 22.70 -9.14
N GLN A 44 3.34 21.89 -9.81
CA GLN A 44 2.43 20.94 -9.16
C GLN A 44 3.17 19.73 -8.56
N HIS A 45 4.35 19.42 -9.07
CA HIS A 45 5.17 18.27 -8.69
C HIS A 45 6.56 18.71 -8.22
N PRO A 46 6.67 19.40 -7.06
CA PRO A 46 7.94 19.95 -6.57
C PRO A 46 9.00 18.86 -6.31
N GLY A 47 8.57 17.61 -6.14
CA GLY A 47 9.45 16.44 -6.08
C GLY A 47 10.28 16.24 -7.35
N TYR A 48 9.82 16.76 -8.49
CA TYR A 48 10.40 16.63 -9.84
C TYR A 48 11.15 17.88 -10.32
N HIS A 49 11.21 18.95 -9.55
CA HIS A 49 11.82 20.23 -9.96
C HIS A 49 13.31 20.08 -10.36
N LEU A 50 13.72 20.67 -11.49
CA LEU A 50 15.04 20.47 -12.12
C LEU A 50 16.23 20.91 -11.24
N ASP A 51 16.05 21.90 -10.36
CA ASP A 51 17.07 22.34 -9.40
C ASP A 51 17.38 21.29 -8.31
N ASN A 52 16.60 20.21 -8.26
CA ASN A 52 16.85 19.05 -7.42
C ASN A 52 17.72 17.99 -8.12
N TRP A 53 18.19 18.19 -9.35
CA TRP A 53 19.07 17.21 -10.00
C TRP A 53 20.42 17.05 -9.27
N ASP A 54 20.79 15.82 -8.93
CA ASP A 54 22.13 15.48 -8.43
C ASP A 54 23.00 14.95 -9.58
N PRO A 55 23.95 15.74 -10.10
CA PRO A 55 24.78 15.33 -11.23
C PRO A 55 25.76 14.20 -10.90
N GLN A 56 26.03 13.90 -9.62
CA GLN A 56 26.91 12.78 -9.25
C GLN A 56 26.19 11.43 -9.29
N ASN A 57 24.88 11.43 -9.01
CA ASN A 57 24.08 10.22 -8.96
C ASN A 57 23.13 10.07 -10.16
N ALA A 58 23.09 11.06 -11.07
CA ALA A 58 22.18 11.12 -12.21
C ALA A 58 20.71 10.89 -11.83
N THR A 59 20.33 11.31 -10.62
CA THR A 59 18.96 11.21 -10.13
C THR A 59 18.32 12.59 -10.19
N PRO A 60 17.11 12.72 -10.77
CA PRO A 60 16.45 14.02 -10.89
C PRO A 60 15.98 14.66 -9.58
N PHE A 61 16.32 14.07 -8.43
CA PHE A 61 15.53 14.23 -7.22
C PHE A 61 16.42 14.32 -5.97
N ARG A 62 16.91 15.52 -5.66
CA ARG A 62 17.70 15.85 -4.47
C ARG A 62 16.95 15.38 -3.25
N HIS A 63 17.54 14.40 -2.58
CA HIS A 63 17.41 14.06 -1.16
C HIS A 63 16.02 13.67 -0.62
N LYS A 64 14.88 14.16 -1.10
CA LYS A 64 13.57 14.02 -0.42
C LYS A 64 12.86 12.69 -0.72
N LEU A 65 12.51 12.40 -1.97
CA LEU A 65 11.93 11.10 -2.36
C LEU A 65 12.88 9.94 -2.01
N HIS A 66 14.17 10.17 -2.20
CA HIS A 66 15.21 9.22 -1.78
C HIS A 66 15.30 9.05 -0.26
N LYS A 67 15.01 10.10 0.54
CA LYS A 67 14.90 9.99 2.00
C LYS A 67 13.66 9.21 2.41
N VAL A 68 12.49 9.44 1.79
CA VAL A 68 11.28 8.62 2.02
C VAL A 68 11.58 7.15 1.74
N TRP A 69 12.19 6.84 0.59
CA TRP A 69 12.65 5.49 0.27
C TRP A 69 13.57 4.91 1.37
N LYS A 70 14.62 5.66 1.76
CA LYS A 70 15.54 5.25 2.83
C LYS A 70 14.84 5.02 4.15
N GLU A 71 13.86 5.85 4.51
CA GLU A 71 13.09 5.71 5.75
C GLU A 71 12.19 4.48 5.72
N VAL A 72 11.51 4.20 4.61
CA VAL A 72 10.74 2.95 4.45
C VAL A 72 11.65 1.72 4.62
N ARG A 73 12.82 1.72 3.98
CA ARG A 73 13.80 0.63 4.13
C ARG A 73 14.40 0.59 5.53
N PHE A 74 14.54 1.72 6.22
CA PHE A 74 14.97 1.79 7.60
C PHE A 74 13.93 1.17 8.55
N VAL A 75 12.64 1.47 8.37
CA VAL A 75 11.54 0.82 9.12
C VAL A 75 11.58 -0.68 8.89
N GLN A 76 11.59 -1.12 7.63
CA GLN A 76 11.68 -2.55 7.29
C GLN A 76 12.89 -3.22 7.99
N SER A 77 14.06 -2.59 7.90
CA SER A 77 15.31 -3.13 8.48
C SER A 77 15.25 -3.17 10.01
N THR A 78 14.63 -2.18 10.65
CA THR A 78 14.47 -2.11 12.10
C THR A 78 13.55 -3.23 12.61
N ILE A 79 12.47 -3.52 11.88
CA ILE A 79 11.59 -4.65 12.18
C ILE A 79 12.33 -5.98 11.99
N MET A 80 13.11 -6.11 10.91
CA MET A 80 13.79 -7.37 10.57
C MET A 80 15.05 -7.64 11.39
N VAL A 81 15.76 -6.60 11.84
CA VAL A 81 17.00 -6.72 12.64
C VAL A 81 16.87 -5.87 13.91
N PRO A 82 16.04 -6.32 14.86
CA PRO A 82 15.71 -5.56 16.06
C PRO A 82 16.93 -5.45 17.00
N ARG A 83 17.17 -4.25 17.54
CA ARG A 83 18.32 -3.97 18.41
C ARG A 83 17.98 -4.10 19.90
N ASP A 84 16.76 -3.78 20.29
CA ASP A 84 16.25 -3.82 21.65
C ASP A 84 15.23 -4.96 21.87
N ALA A 85 14.80 -5.15 23.12
CA ALA A 85 13.86 -6.22 23.50
C ALA A 85 12.42 -5.99 23.00
N HIS A 86 11.98 -4.74 22.89
CA HIS A 86 10.63 -4.41 22.45
C HIS A 86 10.47 -4.71 20.96
N ALA A 87 11.42 -4.26 20.15
CA ALA A 87 11.56 -4.59 18.73
C ALA A 87 11.58 -6.10 18.47
N LYS A 88 12.31 -6.86 19.31
CA LYS A 88 12.38 -8.33 19.24
C LYS A 88 11.00 -8.94 19.47
N ASN A 89 10.28 -8.48 20.49
CA ASN A 89 8.93 -8.93 20.77
C ASN A 89 7.96 -8.60 19.62
N TYR A 90 8.07 -7.40 19.05
CA TYR A 90 7.27 -6.99 17.90
C TYR A 90 7.52 -7.88 16.68
N LYS A 91 8.79 -8.06 16.29
CA LYS A 91 9.19 -8.96 15.20
C LYS A 91 8.67 -10.38 15.44
N GLU A 92 8.78 -10.88 16.66
CA GLU A 92 8.32 -12.23 17.02
C GLU A 92 6.78 -12.36 16.92
N LYS A 93 6.02 -11.33 17.32
CA LYS A 93 4.56 -11.29 17.09
C LYS A 93 4.24 -11.40 15.60
N LEU A 94 4.88 -10.59 14.76
CA LEU A 94 4.68 -10.63 13.30
C LEU A 94 5.08 -11.99 12.71
N ARG A 95 6.20 -12.57 13.15
CA ARG A 95 6.64 -13.91 12.74
C ARG A 95 5.64 -14.99 13.14
N ARG A 96 5.05 -14.92 14.34
CA ARG A 96 4.01 -15.87 14.76
C ARG A 96 2.77 -15.77 13.88
N LEU A 97 2.35 -14.56 13.49
CA LEU A 97 1.24 -14.39 12.54
C LEU A 97 1.57 -15.03 11.18
N VAL A 98 2.72 -14.70 10.60
CA VAL A 98 3.18 -15.30 9.34
C VAL A 98 3.34 -16.82 9.46
N ALA A 99 3.78 -17.34 10.61
CA ALA A 99 3.93 -18.78 10.84
C ALA A 99 2.61 -19.55 10.76
N ARG A 100 1.46 -18.91 11.06
CA ARG A 100 0.14 -19.56 11.04
C ARG A 100 -0.44 -19.80 9.65
N THR A 101 0.11 -19.14 8.62
CA THR A 101 -0.36 -19.31 7.23
C THR A 101 -0.18 -20.76 6.79
N LYS A 102 -1.20 -21.35 6.18
CA LYS A 102 -1.18 -22.80 5.89
C LYS A 102 -0.71 -23.09 4.48
N THR A 103 -0.97 -22.17 3.57
CA THR A 103 -0.61 -22.27 2.16
C THR A 103 0.61 -21.42 1.83
N THR A 104 1.27 -21.77 0.73
CA THR A 104 2.33 -20.93 0.16
C THR A 104 1.71 -19.66 -0.41
N ILE A 105 2.13 -18.51 0.12
CA ILE A 105 1.79 -17.21 -0.43
C ILE A 105 2.58 -16.99 -1.72
N GLY A 106 1.87 -16.77 -2.83
CA GLY A 106 2.45 -16.55 -4.15
C GLY A 106 2.66 -15.08 -4.49
N ASN A 107 1.95 -14.17 -3.84
CA ASN A 107 2.09 -12.72 -4.01
C ASN A 107 1.52 -11.94 -2.81
N ALA A 108 1.88 -10.67 -2.72
CA ALA A 108 1.36 -9.73 -1.73
C ALA A 108 0.72 -8.52 -2.42
N VAL A 109 -0.40 -8.04 -1.88
CA VAL A 109 -1.14 -6.88 -2.38
C VAL A 109 -1.32 -5.88 -1.25
N CYS A 110 -0.91 -4.63 -1.47
CA CYS A 110 -1.11 -3.50 -0.59
C CYS A 110 -2.22 -2.59 -1.15
N LEU A 111 -3.28 -2.37 -0.37
CA LEU A 111 -4.44 -1.57 -0.73
C LEU A 111 -4.66 -0.46 0.30
N GLY A 112 -5.10 0.73 -0.10
CA GLY A 112 -5.53 1.72 0.90
C GLY A 112 -4.37 2.16 1.81
N LEU A 113 -3.18 2.37 1.25
CA LEU A 113 -2.02 2.88 2.00
C LEU A 113 -2.10 4.40 2.21
N GLY A 114 -2.90 5.10 1.41
CA GLY A 114 -2.94 6.55 1.31
C GLY A 114 -1.81 7.10 0.44
N HIS A 115 -1.63 8.42 0.49
CA HIS A 115 -0.52 9.11 -0.16
C HIS A 115 0.55 9.48 0.87
N ALA A 116 1.82 9.49 0.48
CA ALA A 116 2.89 9.98 1.33
C ALA A 116 2.83 11.51 1.47
N TYR A 117 2.18 12.21 0.53
CA TYR A 117 2.33 13.66 0.35
C TYR A 117 0.99 14.42 0.21
N ALA A 118 0.76 15.44 1.06
CA ALA A 118 -0.40 16.33 0.98
C ALA A 118 0.04 17.80 0.70
N GLY A 119 0.35 18.11 -0.56
CA GLY A 119 0.57 19.47 -1.07
C GLY A 119 1.92 20.14 -0.73
N GLU A 120 2.13 21.36 -1.24
CA GLU A 120 3.40 22.13 -1.22
C GLU A 120 4.07 22.29 0.17
N LYS A 121 3.30 22.19 1.26
CA LYS A 121 3.83 22.35 2.63
C LYS A 121 4.46 21.08 3.20
N ALA A 122 4.33 19.92 2.54
CA ALA A 122 4.95 18.66 2.97
C ALA A 122 6.47 18.60 2.67
N LEU A 123 7.11 19.74 2.40
CA LEU A 123 8.56 19.85 2.15
C LEU A 123 9.43 19.81 3.41
N HIS A 124 8.84 19.70 4.60
CA HIS A 124 9.53 19.42 5.85
C HIS A 124 9.18 18.01 6.33
N LEU A 125 10.15 17.07 6.24
CA LEU A 125 10.05 15.70 6.78
C LEU A 125 9.77 15.63 8.29
N ASP A 126 9.68 16.79 8.96
CA ASP A 126 9.37 16.91 10.38
C ASP A 126 7.88 17.21 10.67
N SER A 127 6.99 17.35 9.67
CA SER A 127 5.79 18.19 9.87
C SER A 127 4.40 17.58 9.71
N THR A 128 4.19 16.33 9.25
CA THR A 128 2.84 15.75 9.22
C THR A 128 2.75 14.28 9.66
N LYS A 129 1.76 13.97 10.50
CA LYS A 129 1.42 12.62 10.98
C LYS A 129 1.13 11.63 9.84
N ASN A 130 0.65 12.13 8.69
CA ASN A 130 0.23 11.30 7.56
C ASN A 130 1.42 10.71 6.79
N GLU A 131 2.43 11.51 6.46
CA GLU A 131 3.66 11.04 5.78
C GLU A 131 4.34 9.93 6.60
N ARG A 132 4.42 10.13 7.92
CA ARG A 132 5.02 9.15 8.81
C ARG A 132 4.22 7.84 8.87
N THR A 133 2.90 7.93 8.93
CA THR A 133 2.01 6.75 8.89
C THR A 133 2.23 5.94 7.61
N TRP A 134 2.31 6.61 6.46
CA TRP A 134 2.56 5.98 5.16
C TRP A 134 3.91 5.24 5.14
N ILE A 135 5.00 5.90 5.60
CA ILE A 135 6.35 5.32 5.66
C ILE A 135 6.37 4.07 6.55
N GLU A 136 5.78 4.16 7.74
CA GLU A 136 5.74 3.09 8.72
C GLU A 136 4.94 1.89 8.19
N GLN A 137 3.75 2.13 7.62
CA GLN A 137 2.90 1.08 7.07
C GLN A 137 3.52 0.42 5.84
N CYS A 138 4.13 1.20 4.93
CA CYS A 138 4.85 0.65 3.79
C CYS A 138 6.04 -0.21 4.25
N GLY A 139 6.83 0.28 5.23
CA GLY A 139 7.95 -0.47 5.80
C GLY A 139 7.51 -1.77 6.47
N MET A 140 6.39 -1.77 7.18
CA MET A 140 5.81 -2.98 7.78
C MET A 140 5.34 -3.98 6.73
N PHE A 141 4.65 -3.53 5.69
CA PHE A 141 4.23 -4.39 4.58
C PHE A 141 5.43 -5.11 3.96
N LEU A 142 6.53 -4.39 3.72
CA LEU A 142 7.76 -4.97 3.20
C LEU A 142 8.43 -5.95 4.18
N ALA A 143 8.40 -5.65 5.48
CA ALA A 143 8.90 -6.56 6.51
C ALA A 143 8.07 -7.86 6.56
N LEU A 144 6.74 -7.77 6.51
CA LEU A 144 5.85 -8.92 6.43
C LEU A 144 6.11 -9.75 5.17
N CYS A 145 6.29 -9.09 4.01
CA CYS A 145 6.69 -9.77 2.77
C CYS A 145 8.01 -10.53 2.94
N GLN A 146 9.01 -9.91 3.57
CA GLN A 146 10.30 -10.58 3.82
C GLN A 146 10.14 -11.76 4.80
N MET A 147 9.30 -11.64 5.82
CA MET A 147 9.01 -12.77 6.73
C MET A 147 8.29 -13.92 6.00
N ILE A 148 7.41 -13.61 5.05
CA ILE A 148 6.75 -14.59 4.17
C ILE A 148 7.79 -15.28 3.26
N GLU A 149 8.70 -14.52 2.66
CA GLU A 149 9.82 -15.05 1.86
C GLU A 149 10.70 -15.99 2.72
N GLU A 150 11.09 -15.57 3.93
CA GLU A 150 11.86 -16.39 4.89
C GLU A 150 11.12 -17.70 5.23
N LYS A 151 9.83 -17.61 5.54
CA LYS A 151 9.00 -18.78 5.88
C LYS A 151 8.94 -19.79 4.73
N HIS A 152 8.75 -19.30 3.50
CA HIS A 152 8.62 -20.14 2.32
C HIS A 152 9.95 -20.47 1.65
N LYS A 153 11.09 -20.06 2.25
CA LYS A 153 12.44 -20.24 1.72
C LYS A 153 12.60 -19.67 0.29
N LEU A 154 11.92 -18.55 0.03
CA LEU A 154 12.03 -17.84 -1.24
C LEU A 154 13.29 -16.95 -1.23
N PRO A 155 13.90 -16.66 -2.40
CA PRO A 155 14.93 -15.66 -2.50
C PRO A 155 14.45 -14.31 -1.96
N ARG A 156 15.37 -13.53 -1.38
CA ARG A 156 15.05 -12.19 -0.85
C ARG A 156 14.50 -11.29 -1.96
N ASP A 157 13.46 -10.53 -1.62
CA ASP A 157 12.75 -9.60 -2.50
C ASP A 157 12.06 -10.26 -3.72
N SER A 158 11.94 -11.60 -3.76
CA SER A 158 11.33 -12.33 -4.88
C SER A 158 9.80 -12.46 -4.84
N LEU A 159 9.16 -12.22 -3.69
CA LEU A 159 7.70 -12.25 -3.60
C LEU A 159 7.13 -11.10 -4.44
N PRO A 160 6.27 -11.34 -5.44
CA PRO A 160 5.62 -10.27 -6.19
C PRO A 160 4.79 -9.37 -5.28
N LYS A 161 4.98 -8.05 -5.38
CA LYS A 161 4.33 -7.03 -4.56
C LYS A 161 3.55 -6.08 -5.46
N VAL A 162 2.25 -6.00 -5.24
CA VAL A 162 1.33 -5.12 -5.98
C VAL A 162 0.81 -4.04 -5.04
N PHE A 163 0.82 -2.79 -5.48
CA PHE A 163 0.28 -1.66 -4.75
C PHE A 163 -0.86 -1.04 -5.55
N GLN A 164 -1.94 -0.68 -4.86
CA GLN A 164 -3.02 0.09 -5.44
C GLN A 164 -3.65 0.98 -4.38
N ASP A 165 -3.66 2.27 -4.67
CA ASP A 165 -4.45 3.26 -3.96
C ASP A 165 -4.89 4.35 -4.94
N PRO A 166 -6.19 4.71 -5.01
CA PRO A 166 -6.62 5.84 -5.82
C PRO A 166 -6.00 7.18 -5.37
N ALA A 167 -5.48 7.28 -4.15
CA ALA A 167 -4.80 8.47 -3.64
C ALA A 167 -3.36 8.61 -4.13
N PHE A 168 -2.73 7.57 -4.70
CA PHE A 168 -1.33 7.65 -5.13
C PHE A 168 -1.14 8.71 -6.22
N ASN A 169 -0.28 9.69 -5.90
CA ASN A 169 0.21 10.65 -6.87
C ASN A 169 1.44 10.10 -7.63
N LEU A 170 2.05 10.95 -8.45
CA LEU A 170 3.21 10.57 -9.27
C LEU A 170 4.43 10.24 -8.39
N GLU A 171 4.65 11.02 -7.33
CA GLU A 171 5.73 10.85 -6.37
C GLU A 171 5.63 9.52 -5.60
N ASP A 172 4.43 9.17 -5.12
CA ASP A 172 4.16 7.91 -4.42
C ASP A 172 4.51 6.73 -5.32
N ARG A 173 4.02 6.76 -6.57
CA ARG A 173 4.29 5.73 -7.58
C ARG A 173 5.79 5.58 -7.81
N PHE A 174 6.48 6.70 -7.99
CA PHE A 174 7.92 6.70 -8.19
C PHE A 174 8.66 6.07 -7.00
N VAL A 175 8.36 6.48 -5.76
CA VAL A 175 8.99 5.91 -4.56
C VAL A 175 8.75 4.39 -4.46
N LEU A 176 7.52 3.93 -4.69
CA LEU A 176 7.15 2.52 -4.64
C LEU A 176 7.85 1.68 -5.72
N GLU A 177 7.95 2.19 -6.94
CA GLU A 177 8.66 1.53 -8.03
C GLU A 177 10.17 1.43 -7.76
N GLN A 178 10.78 2.49 -7.22
CA GLN A 178 12.20 2.50 -6.84
C GLN A 178 12.51 1.63 -5.61
N LEU A 179 11.52 1.39 -4.75
CA LEU A 179 11.70 0.58 -3.55
C LEU A 179 12.09 -0.86 -3.86
N GLY A 180 11.81 -1.40 -5.05
CA GLY A 180 12.22 -2.75 -5.41
C GLY A 180 11.43 -3.37 -6.57
N GLN A 181 11.18 -2.60 -7.64
CA GLN A 181 10.44 -3.06 -8.83
C GLN A 181 9.03 -3.57 -8.50
N GLN A 182 8.36 -2.88 -7.59
CA GLN A 182 6.98 -3.17 -7.23
C GLN A 182 6.06 -2.82 -8.40
N THR A 183 4.92 -3.51 -8.52
CA THR A 183 3.89 -3.15 -9.50
C THR A 183 2.89 -2.20 -8.87
N VAL A 184 2.80 -0.96 -9.36
CA VAL A 184 1.80 0.02 -8.90
C VAL A 184 0.68 0.14 -9.92
N LEU A 185 -0.52 -0.31 -9.58
CA LEU A 185 -1.66 -0.37 -10.51
C LEU A 185 -2.67 0.75 -10.24
N PRO A 186 -3.34 1.27 -11.28
CA PRO A 186 -4.53 2.11 -11.09
C PRO A 186 -5.67 1.28 -10.51
N SER A 187 -6.56 1.92 -9.75
CA SER A 187 -7.80 1.27 -9.29
C SER A 187 -8.73 1.00 -10.48
N PRO A 188 -9.33 -0.20 -10.61
CA PRO A 188 -9.34 -1.34 -9.68
C PRO A 188 -8.42 -2.52 -10.10
N GLY A 189 -7.26 -2.29 -10.72
CA GLY A 189 -6.39 -3.33 -11.30
C GLY A 189 -5.85 -4.42 -10.35
N ALA A 190 -5.67 -4.14 -9.06
CA ALA A 190 -5.17 -5.10 -8.07
C ALA A 190 -6.14 -6.26 -7.81
N ILE A 191 -7.41 -6.12 -8.20
CA ILE A 191 -8.45 -7.15 -8.12
C ILE A 191 -8.01 -8.47 -8.76
N GLU A 192 -7.30 -8.44 -9.89
CA GLU A 192 -6.86 -9.65 -10.59
C GLU A 192 -5.67 -10.35 -9.91
N HIS A 193 -5.04 -9.70 -8.94
CA HIS A 193 -3.91 -10.25 -8.19
C HIS A 193 -4.33 -10.89 -6.86
N ILE A 194 -5.60 -10.79 -6.45
CA ILE A 194 -6.08 -11.33 -5.17
C ILE A 194 -6.65 -12.74 -5.39
N THR A 195 -6.02 -13.72 -4.74
CA THR A 195 -6.38 -15.14 -4.78
C THR A 195 -6.23 -15.79 -3.41
N ARG A 196 -6.64 -17.05 -3.28
CA ARG A 196 -6.39 -17.90 -2.09
C ARG A 196 -4.91 -18.11 -1.70
N ARG A 197 -3.95 -17.59 -2.47
CA ARG A 197 -2.50 -17.63 -2.16
C ARG A 197 -1.93 -16.23 -1.99
N THR A 198 -2.77 -15.25 -1.71
CA THR A 198 -2.37 -13.84 -1.61
C THR A 198 -2.38 -13.39 -0.16
N PHE A 199 -1.35 -12.65 0.23
CA PHE A 199 -1.37 -11.80 1.42
C PHE A 199 -1.88 -10.42 1.05
N VAL A 200 -2.98 -9.97 1.67
CA VAL A 200 -3.52 -8.62 1.46
C VAL A 200 -3.29 -7.79 2.71
N PHE A 201 -2.66 -6.63 2.52
CA PHE A 201 -2.47 -5.59 3.52
C PHE A 201 -3.32 -4.37 3.14
N ALA A 202 -4.25 -4.00 3.99
CA ALA A 202 -5.30 -3.03 3.69
C ALA A 202 -5.59 -2.08 4.87
N PRO A 203 -4.62 -1.24 5.29
CA PRO A 203 -4.71 -0.48 6.55
C PRO A 203 -5.79 0.60 6.55
N HIS A 204 -6.03 1.27 5.42
CA HIS A 204 -7.06 2.31 5.29
C HIS A 204 -8.06 2.00 4.18
N PHE A 205 -8.18 0.74 3.77
CA PHE A 205 -9.10 0.37 2.71
C PHE A 205 -10.55 0.39 3.24
N PRO A 206 -11.45 1.20 2.66
CA PRO A 206 -12.80 1.35 3.19
C PRO A 206 -13.59 0.04 3.18
N ALA A 207 -14.36 -0.21 4.24
CA ALA A 207 -15.09 -1.47 4.41
C ALA A 207 -16.14 -1.72 3.32
N ASP A 208 -16.75 -0.68 2.77
CA ASP A 208 -17.69 -0.76 1.65
C ASP A 208 -17.00 -1.17 0.35
N HIS A 209 -15.77 -0.70 0.12
CA HIS A 209 -14.96 -1.09 -1.04
C HIS A 209 -14.38 -2.50 -0.95
N LEU A 210 -14.33 -3.12 0.23
CA LEU A 210 -13.95 -4.53 0.36
C LEU A 210 -14.93 -5.45 -0.38
N PHE A 211 -16.22 -5.08 -0.43
CA PHE A 211 -17.21 -5.74 -1.26
C PHE A 211 -16.95 -5.38 -2.73
N GLY A 212 -16.83 -6.39 -3.60
CA GLY A 212 -16.46 -6.20 -5.00
C GLY A 212 -14.95 -6.20 -5.26
N THR A 213 -14.11 -5.89 -4.26
CA THR A 213 -12.65 -6.03 -4.37
C THR A 213 -12.16 -7.38 -3.85
N ILE A 214 -12.52 -7.69 -2.60
CA ILE A 214 -12.11 -8.90 -1.86
C ILE A 214 -13.29 -9.87 -1.71
N PHE A 215 -14.46 -9.34 -1.37
CA PHE A 215 -15.67 -10.13 -1.14
C PHE A 215 -16.58 -10.17 -2.38
N GLY A 216 -17.35 -11.25 -2.48
CA GLY A 216 -18.33 -11.44 -3.56
C GLY A 216 -17.79 -11.89 -4.91
N ARG A 217 -16.54 -12.36 -4.93
CA ARG A 217 -15.84 -12.80 -6.14
C ARG A 217 -15.60 -14.32 -6.23
N GLY A 218 -16.15 -15.09 -5.30
CA GLY A 218 -15.91 -16.54 -5.19
C GLY A 218 -14.86 -16.92 -4.13
N ASP A 219 -14.88 -18.18 -3.69
CA ASP A 219 -14.08 -18.67 -2.55
C ASP A 219 -12.59 -18.84 -2.87
N ASP A 220 -12.25 -18.94 -4.15
CA ASP A 220 -10.88 -18.98 -4.67
C ASP A 220 -10.24 -17.58 -4.77
N LYS A 221 -11.06 -16.52 -4.69
CA LYS A 221 -10.66 -15.11 -4.74
C LYS A 221 -10.56 -14.44 -3.37
N ILE A 222 -10.86 -15.15 -2.29
CA ILE A 222 -10.64 -14.66 -0.93
C ILE A 222 -9.17 -14.93 -0.54
N PRO A 223 -8.42 -13.93 -0.06
CA PRO A 223 -7.01 -14.09 0.28
C PRO A 223 -6.79 -15.07 1.42
N GLU A 224 -5.60 -15.68 1.47
CA GLU A 224 -5.21 -16.53 2.61
C GLU A 224 -5.15 -15.69 3.90
N ILE A 225 -4.68 -14.45 3.75
CA ILE A 225 -4.49 -13.49 4.83
C ILE A 225 -5.04 -12.14 4.39
N LEU A 226 -5.85 -11.53 5.25
CA LEU A 226 -6.25 -10.13 5.15
C LEU A 226 -5.86 -9.43 6.44
N LEU A 227 -4.93 -8.48 6.37
CA LEU A 227 -4.57 -7.60 7.47
C LEU A 227 -5.17 -6.22 7.20
N THR A 228 -6.23 -5.87 7.92
CA THR A 228 -7.03 -4.65 7.70
C THR A 228 -7.63 -4.15 9.02
N GLN A 229 -8.42 -3.09 9.00
CA GLN A 229 -9.18 -2.63 10.16
C GLN A 229 -10.16 -3.71 10.67
N ASP A 230 -10.66 -3.57 11.90
CA ASP A 230 -11.66 -4.50 12.40
C ASP A 230 -12.96 -4.47 11.56
N LEU A 231 -13.28 -5.61 10.95
CA LEU A 231 -14.47 -5.79 10.11
C LEU A 231 -15.69 -6.27 10.91
N GLY A 232 -15.50 -6.71 12.16
CA GLY A 232 -16.56 -7.26 13.01
C GLY A 232 -17.31 -6.23 13.84
N GLY A 233 -16.83 -4.98 13.94
CA GLY A 233 -17.46 -3.93 14.72
C GLY A 233 -18.62 -3.22 13.99
N ASP A 234 -19.70 -2.96 14.72
CA ASP A 234 -20.92 -2.33 14.18
C ASP A 234 -20.68 -0.94 13.56
N TYR A 235 -19.69 -0.19 14.08
CA TYR A 235 -19.45 1.22 13.73
C TYR A 235 -18.31 1.46 12.71
N ALA A 236 -17.50 0.45 12.38
CA ALA A 236 -16.34 0.60 11.48
C ALA A 236 -16.11 -0.57 10.51
N GLY A 237 -16.88 -1.66 10.66
CA GLY A 237 -16.75 -2.87 9.85
C GLY A 237 -17.89 -3.05 8.84
N PHE A 238 -18.27 -4.31 8.60
CA PHE A 238 -19.33 -4.64 7.65
C PHE A 238 -20.68 -4.00 7.98
N GLY A 239 -21.02 -3.90 9.28
CA GLY A 239 -22.28 -3.30 9.74
C GLY A 239 -22.45 -1.87 9.22
N ALA A 240 -21.44 -1.02 9.42
CA ALA A 240 -21.43 0.36 8.95
C ALA A 240 -21.56 0.45 7.42
N ALA A 241 -20.80 -0.34 6.67
CA ALA A 241 -20.86 -0.34 5.19
C ALA A 241 -22.25 -0.74 4.66
N ILE A 242 -22.83 -1.81 5.22
CA ILE A 242 -24.16 -2.31 4.86
C ILE A 242 -25.24 -1.28 5.22
N ALA A 243 -25.16 -0.70 6.41
CA ALA A 243 -26.11 0.31 6.88
C ALA A 243 -26.04 1.59 6.04
N GLN A 244 -24.83 2.11 5.77
CA GLN A 244 -24.64 3.31 4.94
C GLN A 244 -25.20 3.12 3.53
N ARG A 245 -24.94 1.95 2.91
CA ARG A 245 -25.51 1.63 1.61
C ARG A 245 -27.04 1.63 1.64
N HIS A 246 -27.63 0.96 2.63
CA HIS A 246 -29.08 0.89 2.79
C HIS A 246 -29.70 2.27 2.97
N ILE A 247 -29.14 3.09 3.87
CA ILE A 247 -29.60 4.46 4.16
C ILE A 247 -29.53 5.33 2.90
N ARG A 248 -28.40 5.31 2.17
CA ARG A 248 -28.24 6.09 0.92
C ARG A 248 -29.29 5.71 -0.12
N LYS A 249 -29.51 4.41 -0.32
CA LYS A 249 -30.51 3.92 -1.27
C LYS A 249 -31.94 4.28 -0.86
N ALA A 250 -32.28 4.13 0.43
CA ALA A 250 -33.59 4.53 0.94
C ALA A 250 -33.83 6.03 0.76
N TYR A 251 -32.80 6.85 1.02
CA TYR A 251 -32.86 8.29 0.82
C TYR A 251 -33.07 8.67 -0.66
N TRP A 252 -32.32 8.07 -1.60
CA TRP A 252 -32.42 8.42 -3.02
C TRP A 252 -33.67 7.89 -3.73
N THR A 253 -34.22 6.76 -3.28
CA THR A 253 -35.31 6.07 -3.99
C THR A 253 -36.65 6.12 -3.25
N GLY A 254 -36.67 6.54 -1.98
CA GLY A 254 -37.82 6.41 -1.09
C GLY A 254 -38.13 4.97 -0.66
N ASN A 255 -37.42 3.97 -1.19
CA ASN A 255 -37.68 2.56 -0.91
C ASN A 255 -36.88 2.06 0.30
N GLN A 256 -37.59 1.78 1.39
CA GLN A 256 -37.01 1.28 2.65
C GLN A 256 -36.77 -0.23 2.66
N THR A 257 -37.08 -0.95 1.58
CA THR A 257 -36.82 -2.39 1.48
C THR A 257 -35.33 -2.66 1.24
N ILE A 258 -34.75 -3.57 2.02
CA ILE A 258 -33.39 -4.09 1.79
C ILE A 258 -33.36 -4.82 0.44
N ASP A 259 -32.55 -4.30 -0.50
CA ASP A 259 -32.35 -4.94 -1.81
C ASP A 259 -31.47 -6.19 -1.76
N SER A 260 -31.46 -6.90 -2.89
CA SER A 260 -30.65 -8.10 -3.11
C SER A 260 -29.15 -7.85 -2.92
N GLU A 261 -28.63 -6.69 -3.32
CA GLU A 261 -27.19 -6.39 -3.21
C GLU A 261 -26.77 -6.17 -1.75
N THR A 262 -27.57 -5.41 -0.98
CA THR A 262 -27.35 -5.20 0.45
C THR A 262 -27.46 -6.51 1.23
N ARG A 263 -28.43 -7.36 0.85
CA ARG A 263 -28.55 -8.72 1.40
C ARG A 263 -27.34 -9.58 1.06
N LYS A 264 -26.82 -9.48 -0.17
CA LYS A 264 -25.63 -10.20 -0.61
C LYS A 264 -24.38 -9.77 0.19
N MET A 265 -24.17 -8.48 0.41
CA MET A 265 -23.08 -7.98 1.28
C MET A 265 -23.17 -8.57 2.69
N TYR A 266 -24.38 -8.61 3.27
CA TYR A 266 -24.60 -9.19 4.60
C TYR A 266 -24.20 -10.67 4.67
N GLU A 267 -24.65 -11.49 3.69
CA GLU A 267 -24.30 -12.90 3.68
C GLU A 267 -22.82 -13.15 3.40
N GLU A 268 -22.19 -12.34 2.56
CA GLU A 268 -20.76 -12.42 2.29
C GLU A 268 -19.90 -12.07 3.51
N GLY A 269 -20.23 -10.99 4.22
CA GLY A 269 -19.54 -10.59 5.45
C GLY A 269 -19.65 -11.67 6.52
N LYS A 270 -20.86 -12.21 6.73
CA LYS A 270 -21.09 -13.35 7.64
C LYS A 270 -20.25 -14.57 7.26
N ARG A 271 -20.26 -14.93 5.98
CA ARG A 271 -19.51 -16.08 5.47
C ARG A 271 -18.00 -15.89 5.69
N PHE A 272 -17.48 -14.68 5.47
CA PHE A 272 -16.09 -14.35 5.72
C PHE A 272 -15.72 -14.52 7.20
N LEU A 273 -16.46 -13.87 8.12
CA LEU A 273 -16.21 -13.95 9.56
C LEU A 273 -16.34 -15.39 10.09
N LYS A 274 -17.25 -16.20 9.51
CA LYS A 274 -17.36 -17.62 9.87
C LYS A 274 -16.17 -18.44 9.38
N SER A 275 -15.61 -18.12 8.23
CA SER A 275 -14.53 -18.88 7.58
C SER A 275 -13.11 -18.42 7.95
N HIS A 276 -12.95 -17.31 8.66
CA HIS A 276 -11.64 -16.77 9.05
C HIS A 276 -11.48 -16.68 10.57
N HIS A 277 -10.27 -16.90 11.07
CA HIS A 277 -9.89 -16.54 12.43
C HIS A 277 -9.57 -15.05 12.47
N LYS A 278 -10.19 -14.35 13.42
CA LYS A 278 -9.86 -12.97 13.79
C LYS A 278 -8.75 -13.02 14.84
N LEU A 279 -7.63 -12.35 14.59
CA LEU A 279 -6.57 -12.14 15.56
C LEU A 279 -6.34 -10.65 15.70
N GLU A 280 -6.69 -10.10 16.86
CA GLU A 280 -6.51 -8.69 17.13
C GLU A 280 -5.04 -8.37 17.32
N PHE A 281 -4.62 -7.26 16.71
CA PHE A 281 -3.28 -6.74 16.89
C PHE A 281 -3.25 -5.88 18.16
N ASP A 282 -3.27 -6.53 19.32
CA ASP A 282 -3.38 -5.83 20.60
C ASP A 282 -2.01 -5.31 21.08
N TYR A 283 -1.95 -3.98 21.24
CA TYR A 283 -0.99 -3.13 21.93
C TYR A 283 0.50 -3.17 21.51
N LEU A 284 0.96 -2.04 20.95
CA LEU A 284 2.34 -1.55 21.00
C LEU A 284 2.33 -0.15 21.61
N TYR A 285 2.42 -0.07 22.94
CA TYR A 285 2.95 1.13 23.57
C TYR A 285 4.47 0.93 23.71
N PRO A 286 5.31 1.73 23.02
CA PRO A 286 6.74 1.74 23.31
C PRO A 286 7.01 2.38 24.69
N SER A 287 8.03 1.87 25.38
CA SER A 287 8.57 2.46 26.62
C SER A 287 9.17 3.84 26.35
N PRO A 288 9.11 4.80 27.29
CA PRO A 288 9.79 6.08 27.15
C PRO A 288 11.30 5.91 26.88
N GLY A 289 11.80 6.47 25.77
CA GLY A 289 13.24 6.58 25.47
C GLY A 289 13.79 5.67 24.35
N ASP A 290 12.94 4.88 23.70
CA ASP A 290 13.32 3.93 22.64
C ASP A 290 13.48 4.63 21.26
N PRO A 291 14.50 4.36 20.44
CA PRO A 291 14.51 4.76 19.03
C PRO A 291 13.26 4.28 18.25
N LEU A 292 12.66 3.16 18.64
CA LEU A 292 11.35 2.73 18.13
C LEU A 292 10.19 3.57 18.63
N ARG A 293 10.33 4.30 19.73
CA ARG A 293 9.38 5.32 20.15
C ARG A 293 9.20 6.34 19.03
N GLN A 294 10.26 6.83 18.39
CA GLN A 294 10.13 7.78 17.27
C GLN A 294 9.61 7.13 15.97
N VAL A 295 9.69 5.80 15.82
CA VAL A 295 9.35 5.06 14.59
C VAL A 295 8.01 4.34 14.67
N LEU A 296 7.42 4.19 15.85
CA LEU A 296 6.15 3.52 16.09
C LEU A 296 5.25 4.31 17.07
N GLU A 297 5.54 5.59 17.35
CA GLU A 297 4.73 6.46 18.24
C GLU A 297 3.32 6.75 17.67
N HIS A 298 2.97 6.20 16.52
CA HIS A 298 1.74 6.55 15.85
C HIS A 298 0.73 5.42 15.87
N HIS A 299 -0.52 5.83 16.08
CA HIS A 299 -1.75 5.06 15.90
C HIS A 299 -1.89 4.39 14.52
N SER A 300 -0.88 4.47 13.65
CA SER A 300 -0.75 3.87 12.31
C SER A 300 -1.19 2.41 12.26
N PHE A 301 -1.09 1.69 13.38
CA PHE A 301 -1.39 0.25 13.48
C PHE A 301 -2.46 -0.09 14.51
N ASN A 302 -3.00 0.90 15.24
CA ASN A 302 -4.02 0.65 16.24
C ASN A 302 -5.33 0.22 15.58
N GLY A 303 -5.91 -0.88 16.04
CA GLY A 303 -7.17 -1.40 15.52
C GLY A 303 -7.03 -2.23 14.24
N MET A 304 -5.79 -2.56 13.82
CA MET A 304 -5.59 -3.56 12.77
C MET A 304 -5.88 -4.98 13.28
N VAL A 305 -6.41 -5.80 12.39
CA VAL A 305 -6.86 -7.15 12.66
C VAL A 305 -6.33 -8.08 11.56
N TRP A 306 -5.73 -9.17 12.00
CA TRP A 306 -5.27 -10.24 11.13
C TRP A 306 -6.37 -11.27 10.95
N PHE A 307 -6.92 -11.35 9.74
CA PHE A 307 -7.84 -12.40 9.33
C PHE A 307 -7.09 -13.47 8.55
N GLU A 308 -7.16 -14.71 9.02
CA GLU A 308 -6.59 -15.87 8.32
C GLU A 308 -7.64 -16.96 8.10
N ARG A 309 -7.54 -17.67 6.98
CA ARG A 309 -8.52 -18.71 6.63
C ARG A 309 -8.49 -19.87 7.63
N LYS A 310 -9.66 -20.27 8.14
CA LYS A 310 -9.82 -21.54 8.88
C LYS A 310 -9.51 -22.68 7.92
N SER A 311 -8.72 -23.67 8.37
CA SER A 311 -8.51 -24.86 7.54
C SER A 311 -9.86 -25.49 7.28
N TRP A 312 -10.23 -25.65 6.02
CA TRP A 312 -11.34 -26.50 5.66
C TRP A 312 -10.95 -27.91 6.09
N SER A 313 -11.63 -28.47 7.08
CA SER A 313 -11.80 -29.92 7.11
C SER A 313 -12.47 -30.25 5.78
N VAL A 314 -11.74 -30.91 4.88
CA VAL A 314 -12.35 -31.52 3.70
C VAL A 314 -13.59 -32.27 4.23
N PRO A 315 -14.80 -32.02 3.71
CA PRO A 315 -15.93 -32.85 4.08
C PRO A 315 -15.50 -34.29 3.81
N ARG A 316 -15.43 -35.12 4.87
CA ARG A 316 -15.28 -36.56 4.65
C ARG A 316 -16.37 -36.92 3.67
N ALA A 317 -15.98 -37.40 2.49
CA ALA A 317 -16.91 -38.01 1.57
C ALA A 317 -17.77 -38.96 2.41
N ILE A 318 -19.08 -38.75 2.42
CA ILE A 318 -20.01 -39.70 2.99
C ILE A 318 -19.71 -40.97 2.21
N ALA A 319 -19.13 -41.97 2.89
CA ALA A 319 -18.98 -43.28 2.34
C ALA A 319 -20.41 -43.77 2.07
N SER A 320 -20.80 -43.76 0.80
CA SER A 320 -21.99 -44.46 0.35
C SER A 320 -21.80 -45.93 0.71
N SER A 321 -22.60 -46.38 1.68
CA SER A 321 -22.77 -47.79 2.03
C SER A 321 -23.75 -48.41 1.07
#